data_AF-A0A1V6KI73-F1
#
_entry.id   AF-A0A1V6KI73-F1
#
_cell.length_a   1.000
_cell.length_b   1.000
_cell.length_c   1.000
_cell.angle_alpha   90.00
_cell.angle_beta   90.00
_cell.angle_gamma   90.00
#
_symmetry.space_group_name_H-M   'P 1'
#
loop_
_entity.id
_entity.type
_entity.pdbx_description
1 polymer ?
#
loop_
_entity_poly.entity_id
_entity_poly.type
_entity_poly.pdbx_seq_one_letter_code
_entity_poly.pdbx_strand_id
1 'polypeptide(L)'
;MRKARVNRSQSRTEISLLLKRMAFSQTAVRLCEEEADAAEEAFLLKVLEREMASREEARRVRFLHEAAFPVYKSFEGFDFSSVKLPPALPKEEWGYVPLDRQGAQLLFRIIAESYERRSIVLTTNLEFSKWGTIFTDDQMAAAIIDRLAHHGHIVLFEGESYRMKHALMRQREEQKLPTS
;
A
#
# COMPACT_ATOMS: atom_id res chain seq x y z
N MET A 1 19.72 32.44 34.09
CA MET A 1 18.36 32.05 33.63
C MET A 1 18.10 30.60 34.02
N ARG A 2 16.96 30.31 34.62
CA ARG A 2 16.63 29.10 35.39
C ARG A 2 16.47 27.88 34.47
N LYS A 3 17.32 26.84 34.62
CA LYS A 3 17.05 25.52 34.04
C LYS A 3 15.76 24.99 34.67
N ALA A 4 14.76 24.72 33.84
CA ALA A 4 13.51 24.10 34.25
C ALA A 4 13.86 22.85 35.06
N ARG A 5 13.36 22.79 36.29
CA ARG A 5 13.52 21.67 37.20
C ARG A 5 12.73 20.51 36.58
N VAL A 6 13.38 19.72 35.71
CA VAL A 6 12.80 18.49 35.17
C VAL A 6 12.33 17.69 36.38
N ASN A 7 11.02 17.49 36.44
CA ASN A 7 10.37 16.96 37.63
C ASN A 7 10.73 15.47 37.69
N ARG A 8 11.79 15.13 38.43
CA ARG A 8 12.36 13.76 38.50
C ARG A 8 11.30 12.68 38.72
N SER A 9 10.25 12.99 39.49
CA SER A 9 9.12 12.09 39.71
C SER A 9 8.33 11.79 38.42
N GLN A 10 8.15 12.77 37.53
CA GLN A 10 7.52 12.57 36.22
C GLN A 10 8.40 11.73 35.29
N SER A 11 9.69 12.05 35.18
CA SER A 11 10.62 11.30 34.32
C SER A 11 10.73 9.82 34.72
N ARG A 12 10.80 9.52 36.02
CA ARG A 12 10.79 8.13 36.52
C ARG A 12 9.48 7.40 36.20
N THR A 13 8.35 8.08 36.36
CA THR A 13 7.03 7.51 36.05
C THR A 13 6.92 7.15 34.56
N GLU A 14 7.42 8.03 33.69
CA GLU A 14 7.41 7.85 32.24
C GLU A 14 8.35 6.72 31.78
N ILE A 15 9.57 6.65 32.33
CA ILE A 15 10.51 5.55 32.10
C ILE A 15 9.88 4.20 32.53
N SER A 16 9.27 4.14 33.73
CA SER A 16 8.61 2.94 34.24
C SER A 16 7.47 2.48 33.31
N LEU A 17 6.69 3.43 32.77
CA LEU A 17 5.62 3.14 31.81
C LEU A 17 6.16 2.62 30.47
N LEU A 18 7.22 3.23 29.93
CA LEU A 18 7.84 2.82 28.67
C LEU A 18 8.48 1.43 28.78
N LEU A 19 9.19 1.14 29.88
CA LEU A 19 9.78 -0.17 30.15
C LEU A 19 8.72 -1.27 30.22
N LYS A 20 7.59 -1.02 30.90
CA LYS A 20 6.44 -1.95 30.94
C LYS A 20 5.82 -2.17 29.57
N ARG A 21 5.62 -1.09 28.79
CA ARG A 21 5.06 -1.16 27.43
C ARG A 21 5.95 -1.92 26.45
N MET A 22 7.24 -1.98 26.74
CA MET A 22 8.25 -2.75 25.99
C MET A 22 8.51 -4.15 26.56
N ALA A 23 7.75 -4.57 27.58
CA ALA A 23 7.86 -5.86 28.25
C ALA A 23 9.22 -6.14 28.92
N PHE A 24 9.89 -5.10 29.44
CA PHE A 24 11.07 -5.29 30.29
C PHE A 24 10.70 -5.93 31.64
N SER A 25 11.64 -6.66 32.22
CA SER A 25 11.46 -7.27 33.54
C SER A 25 11.33 -6.21 34.63
N GLN A 26 10.63 -6.56 35.71
CA GLN A 26 10.47 -5.71 36.90
C GLN A 26 11.83 -5.27 37.48
N THR A 27 12.88 -6.08 37.29
CA THR A 27 14.25 -5.81 37.69
C THR A 27 14.81 -4.55 37.04
N ALA A 28 14.56 -4.35 35.74
CA ALA A 28 15.03 -3.16 35.02
C ALA A 28 14.35 -1.88 35.50
N VAL A 29 13.07 -1.97 35.89
CA VAL A 29 12.32 -0.83 36.45
C VAL A 29 12.88 -0.44 37.81
N ARG A 30 13.15 -1.43 38.69
CA ARG A 30 13.72 -1.18 40.02
C ARG A 30 15.12 -0.56 39.95
N LEU A 31 15.97 -1.07 39.07
CA LEU A 31 17.34 -0.55 38.90
C LEU A 31 17.33 0.93 38.48
N CYS A 32 16.38 1.33 37.62
CA CYS A 32 16.20 2.73 37.24
C CYS A 32 15.66 3.61 38.39
N GLU A 33 14.84 3.07 39.28
CA GLU A 33 14.27 3.83 40.41
C GLU A 33 15.28 4.01 41.56
N GLU A 34 16.14 3.01 41.78
CA GLU A 34 17.07 2.94 42.92
C GLU A 34 18.45 3.53 42.60
N GLU A 35 18.98 3.32 41.38
CA GLU A 35 20.39 3.61 41.06
C GLU A 35 20.60 4.77 40.08
N ALA A 36 19.57 5.21 39.34
CA ALA A 36 19.76 6.17 38.25
C ALA A 36 19.87 7.64 38.70
N ASP A 37 20.86 8.33 38.14
CA ASP A 37 21.05 9.77 38.29
C ASP A 37 20.20 10.61 37.31
N ALA A 38 20.09 11.93 37.54
CA ALA A 38 19.23 12.81 36.72
C ALA A 38 19.62 12.83 35.23
N ALA A 39 20.92 12.73 34.95
CA ALA A 39 21.42 12.70 33.58
C ALA A 39 21.14 11.35 32.89
N GLU A 40 21.17 10.27 33.66
CA GLU A 40 20.93 8.91 33.20
C GLU A 40 19.44 8.69 32.93
N GLU A 41 18.56 9.18 33.80
CA GLU A 41 17.11 9.19 33.58
C GLU A 41 16.74 9.93 32.29
N ALA A 42 17.33 11.12 32.07
CA ALA A 42 17.07 11.91 30.88
C ALA A 42 17.57 11.23 29.60
N PHE A 43 18.72 10.56 29.66
CA PHE A 43 19.25 9.80 28.54
C PHE A 43 18.42 8.55 28.25
N LEU A 44 18.07 7.80 29.29
CA LEU A 44 17.28 6.58 29.18
C LEU A 44 15.87 6.87 28.63
N LEU A 45 15.21 7.92 29.11
CA LEU A 45 13.92 8.37 28.59
C LEU A 45 13.99 8.62 27.08
N LYS A 46 15.00 9.37 26.62
CA LYS A 46 15.22 9.66 25.20
C LYS A 46 15.44 8.39 24.36
N VAL A 47 16.18 7.42 24.90
CA VAL A 47 16.43 6.14 24.22
C VAL A 47 15.14 5.33 24.10
N LEU A 48 14.39 5.20 25.20
CA LEU A 48 13.14 4.44 25.24
C LEU A 48 12.06 5.04 24.34
N GLU A 49 11.92 6.36 24.32
CA GLU A 49 11.01 7.07 23.41
C GLU A 49 11.34 6.79 21.95
N ARG A 50 12.63 6.86 21.59
CA ARG A 50 13.09 6.64 20.21
C ARG A 50 12.90 5.20 19.77
N GLU A 51 13.17 4.24 20.64
CA GLU A 51 12.95 2.82 20.38
C GLU A 51 11.44 2.50 20.26
N MET A 52 10.59 3.10 21.10
CA MET A 52 9.14 2.97 20.98
C MET A 52 8.60 3.52 19.66
N ALA A 53 9.08 4.69 19.22
CA ALA A 53 8.71 5.28 17.94
C ALA A 53 9.10 4.35 16.77
N SER A 54 10.33 3.80 16.80
CA SER A 54 10.81 2.83 15.80
C SER A 54 9.94 1.56 15.76
N ARG A 55 9.61 0.99 16.93
CA ARG A 55 8.73 -0.19 17.04
C ARG A 55 7.30 0.07 16.59
N GLU A 56 6.79 1.28 16.77
CA GLU A 56 5.46 1.68 16.30
C GLU A 56 5.44 1.85 14.80
N GLU A 57 6.46 2.47 14.21
CA GLU A 57 6.61 2.59 12.76
C GLU A 57 6.75 1.22 12.10
N ALA A 58 7.61 0.35 12.63
CA ALA A 58 7.74 -1.02 12.14
C ALA A 58 6.44 -1.82 12.29
N ARG A 59 5.70 -1.65 13.39
CA ARG A 59 4.37 -2.27 13.56
C ARG A 59 3.37 -1.73 12.56
N ARG A 60 3.35 -0.42 12.30
CA ARG A 60 2.46 0.18 11.29
C ARG A 60 2.78 -0.35 9.90
N VAL A 61 4.05 -0.40 9.51
CA VAL A 61 4.47 -0.97 8.21
C VAL A 61 4.07 -2.44 8.12
N ARG A 62 4.32 -3.24 9.16
CA ARG A 62 3.93 -4.65 9.19
C ARG A 62 2.43 -4.83 9.13
N PHE A 63 1.65 -4.09 9.92
CA PHE A 63 0.19 -4.16 9.88
C PHE A 63 -0.39 -3.65 8.57
N LEU A 64 0.21 -2.64 7.93
CA LEU A 64 -0.17 -2.22 6.57
C LEU A 64 0.11 -3.30 5.54
N HIS A 65 1.25 -4.00 5.66
CA HIS A 65 1.61 -5.13 4.80
C HIS A 65 0.69 -6.35 5.02
N GLU A 66 0.44 -6.72 6.28
CA GLU A 66 -0.41 -7.86 6.67
C GLU A 66 -1.90 -7.62 6.42
N ALA A 67 -2.38 -6.39 6.59
CA ALA A 67 -3.76 -6.04 6.31
C ALA A 67 -4.11 -6.09 4.82
N ALA A 68 -3.10 -6.25 3.94
CA ALA A 68 -3.26 -6.35 2.50
C ALA A 68 -4.18 -5.27 1.93
N PHE A 69 -4.14 -4.06 2.52
CA PHE A 69 -4.97 -2.95 2.06
C PHE A 69 -4.72 -2.74 0.56
N PRO A 70 -5.77 -2.50 -0.24
CA PRO A 70 -5.60 -2.16 -1.64
C PRO A 70 -4.60 -1.00 -1.75
N VAL A 71 -3.45 -1.24 -2.38
CA VAL A 71 -2.50 -0.17 -2.65
C VAL A 71 -3.14 0.72 -3.70
N TYR A 72 -3.74 1.82 -3.26
CA TYR A 72 -4.28 2.83 -4.14
C TYR A 72 -3.13 3.41 -4.97
N LYS A 73 -3.05 3.00 -6.23
CA LYS A 73 -2.24 3.71 -7.22
C LYS A 73 -3.02 4.96 -7.59
N SER A 74 -2.56 6.12 -7.12
CA SER A 74 -3.04 7.37 -7.68
C SER A 74 -2.49 7.51 -9.11
N PHE A 75 -3.23 8.21 -9.96
CA PHE A 75 -2.73 8.65 -11.26
C PHE A 75 -1.85 9.91 -11.15
N GLU A 76 -1.40 10.26 -9.94
CA GLU A 76 -0.49 11.40 -9.74
C GLU A 76 0.83 11.13 -10.47
N GLY A 77 1.20 12.04 -11.36
CA GLY A 77 2.41 11.94 -12.19
C GLY A 77 2.21 11.31 -13.58
N PHE A 78 1.01 10.84 -13.94
CA PHE A 78 0.73 10.41 -15.31
C PHE A 78 0.47 11.61 -16.23
N ASP A 79 1.06 11.59 -17.42
CA ASP A 79 0.76 12.56 -18.49
C ASP A 79 -0.50 12.12 -19.25
N PHE A 80 -1.52 12.98 -19.23
CA PHE A 80 -2.81 12.77 -19.91
C PHE A 80 -2.94 13.59 -21.19
N SER A 81 -1.88 14.30 -21.63
CA SER A 81 -1.89 15.15 -22.83
C SER A 81 -2.43 14.42 -24.08
N SER A 82 -2.14 13.12 -24.17
CA SER A 82 -2.47 12.28 -25.33
C SER A 82 -3.73 11.42 -25.13
N VAL A 83 -4.41 11.52 -23.98
CA VAL A 83 -5.56 10.69 -23.61
C VAL A 83 -6.80 11.57 -23.42
N LYS A 84 -7.82 11.37 -24.24
CA LYS A 84 -9.15 11.95 -23.98
C LYS A 84 -9.95 11.00 -23.09
N LEU A 85 -10.05 11.36 -21.81
CA LEU A 85 -10.91 10.64 -20.87
C LEU A 85 -12.39 10.84 -21.25
N PRO A 86 -13.24 9.81 -21.12
CA PRO A 86 -14.68 9.94 -21.28
C PRO A 86 -15.26 10.97 -20.30
N PRO A 87 -16.16 11.86 -20.73
CA PRO A 87 -16.73 12.89 -19.85
C PRO A 87 -17.61 12.32 -18.73
N ALA A 88 -17.99 11.04 -18.83
CA ALA A 88 -18.80 10.35 -17.84
C ALA A 88 -18.03 10.01 -16.54
N LEU A 89 -16.70 10.12 -16.52
CA LEU A 89 -15.86 9.71 -15.39
C LEU A 89 -14.72 10.71 -15.17
N PRO A 90 -14.79 11.57 -14.13
CA PRO A 90 -13.73 12.52 -13.80
C PRO A 90 -12.44 11.79 -13.38
N LYS A 91 -11.29 12.45 -13.60
CA LYS A 91 -9.95 11.88 -13.43
C LYS A 91 -9.71 11.30 -12.04
N GLU A 92 -10.31 11.91 -11.03
CA GLU A 92 -10.20 11.58 -9.61
C GLU A 92 -10.89 10.25 -9.28
N GLU A 93 -11.82 9.79 -10.12
CA GLU A 93 -12.54 8.52 -9.96
C GLU A 93 -11.82 7.34 -10.63
N TRP A 94 -10.75 7.61 -11.38
CA TRP A 94 -9.90 6.55 -11.89
C TRP A 94 -9.01 6.06 -10.72
N GLY A 95 -9.26 4.83 -10.28
CA GLY A 95 -8.51 4.13 -9.23
C GLY A 95 -8.85 2.64 -9.25
N TYR A 96 -8.15 1.82 -8.46
CA TYR A 96 -8.47 0.39 -8.33
C TYR A 96 -9.76 0.22 -7.49
N VAL A 97 -10.90 0.56 -8.08
CA VAL A 97 -12.22 0.36 -7.48
C VAL A 97 -12.70 -1.03 -7.89
N PRO A 98 -13.11 -1.91 -6.96
CA PRO A 98 -13.80 -3.13 -7.34
C PRO A 98 -15.03 -2.72 -8.16
N LEU A 99 -15.08 -3.14 -9.42
CA LEU A 99 -16.14 -2.77 -10.34
C LEU A 99 -17.47 -3.28 -9.76
N ASP A 100 -18.26 -2.38 -9.19
CA ASP A 100 -19.62 -2.67 -8.79
C ASP A 100 -20.51 -2.68 -10.04
N ARG A 101 -21.79 -3.05 -9.88
CA ARG A 101 -22.74 -3.11 -11.01
C ARG A 101 -22.80 -1.77 -11.78
N GLN A 102 -22.68 -0.65 -11.08
CA GLN A 102 -22.69 0.68 -11.72
C GLN A 102 -21.39 0.94 -12.49
N GLY A 103 -20.23 0.61 -11.91
CA GLY A 103 -18.94 0.69 -12.58
C GLY A 103 -18.86 -0.18 -13.85
N ALA A 104 -19.47 -1.37 -13.82
CA ALA A 104 -19.58 -2.25 -14.99
C ALA A 104 -20.36 -1.61 -16.14
N GLN A 105 -21.49 -0.98 -15.82
CA GLN A 105 -22.31 -0.26 -16.80
C GLN A 105 -21.60 0.98 -17.35
N LEU A 106 -20.84 1.70 -16.51
CA LEU A 106 -20.02 2.83 -16.94
C LEU A 106 -18.90 2.39 -17.90
N LEU A 107 -18.20 1.30 -17.57
CA LEU A 107 -17.17 0.74 -18.45
C LEU A 107 -17.77 0.26 -19.78
N PHE A 108 -18.93 -0.39 -19.76
CA PHE A 108 -19.68 -0.73 -20.97
C PHE A 108 -19.95 0.51 -21.82
N ARG A 109 -20.45 1.59 -21.20
CA ARG A 109 -20.75 2.83 -21.90
C ARG A 109 -19.52 3.45 -22.55
N ILE A 110 -18.37 3.44 -21.86
CA ILE A 110 -17.10 3.94 -22.40
C ILE A 110 -16.69 3.15 -23.65
N ILE A 111 -16.76 1.81 -23.58
CA ILE A 111 -16.41 0.94 -24.71
C ILE A 111 -17.38 1.16 -25.87
N ALA A 112 -18.68 1.24 -25.59
CA ALA A 112 -19.70 1.46 -26.60
C ALA A 112 -19.59 2.84 -27.28
N GLU A 113 -19.33 3.91 -26.53
CA GLU A 113 -19.15 5.26 -27.09
C GLU A 113 -17.85 5.41 -27.91
N SER A 114 -16.85 4.60 -27.58
CA SER A 114 -15.54 4.61 -28.26
C SER A 114 -15.49 3.69 -29.48
N TYR A 115 -16.42 2.73 -29.59
CA TYR A 115 -16.54 1.84 -30.73
C TYR A 115 -16.60 2.65 -32.04
N GLU A 116 -15.70 2.34 -32.98
CA GLU A 116 -15.51 3.04 -34.27
C GLU A 116 -15.17 4.54 -34.20
N ARG A 117 -14.98 5.10 -32.99
CA ARG A 117 -14.73 6.54 -32.79
C ARG A 117 -13.40 6.85 -32.15
N ARG A 118 -12.86 5.94 -31.32
CA ARG A 118 -11.63 6.14 -30.54
C ARG A 118 -10.88 4.82 -30.38
N SER A 119 -9.56 4.89 -30.28
CA SER A 119 -8.74 3.74 -29.92
C SER A 119 -8.77 3.54 -28.40
N ILE A 120 -9.02 2.31 -27.95
CA ILE A 120 -8.94 1.91 -26.53
C ILE A 120 -7.88 0.81 -26.41
N VAL A 121 -7.02 0.92 -25.41
CA VAL A 121 -6.17 -0.18 -24.95
C VAL A 121 -6.75 -0.71 -23.63
N LEU A 122 -7.06 -2.00 -23.59
CA LEU A 122 -7.53 -2.70 -22.41
C LEU A 122 -6.51 -3.77 -22.01
N THR A 123 -6.15 -3.80 -20.75
CA THR A 123 -5.30 -4.85 -20.17
C THR A 123 -6.12 -5.59 -19.11
N THR A 124 -6.27 -6.90 -19.26
CA THR A 124 -6.96 -7.73 -18.28
C THR A 124 -6.10 -8.96 -17.94
N ASN A 125 -6.18 -9.40 -16.69
CA ASN A 125 -5.64 -10.69 -16.25
C ASN A 125 -6.73 -11.79 -16.23
N LEU A 126 -7.95 -11.47 -16.70
CA LEU A 126 -9.09 -12.37 -16.76
C LEU A 126 -9.39 -12.77 -18.19
N GLU A 127 -9.53 -14.07 -18.41
CA GLU A 127 -9.98 -14.67 -19.67
C GLU A 127 -11.39 -14.18 -20.03
N PHE A 128 -11.70 -14.07 -21.32
CA PHE A 128 -13.02 -13.62 -21.81
C PHE A 128 -14.19 -14.44 -21.28
N SER A 129 -13.99 -15.74 -21.03
CA SER A 129 -14.97 -16.64 -20.40
C SER A 129 -15.45 -16.14 -19.03
N LYS A 130 -14.62 -15.36 -18.32
CA LYS A 130 -14.91 -14.84 -16.97
C LYS A 130 -15.50 -13.44 -16.98
N TRP A 131 -15.62 -12.80 -18.14
CA TRP A 131 -16.08 -11.40 -18.24
C TRP A 131 -17.55 -11.23 -17.86
N GLY A 132 -18.38 -12.27 -17.91
CA GLY A 132 -19.75 -12.24 -17.39
C GLY A 132 -19.82 -11.89 -15.89
N THR A 133 -18.79 -12.26 -15.12
CA THR A 133 -18.71 -11.90 -13.70
C THR A 133 -18.38 -10.42 -13.47
N ILE A 134 -17.75 -9.76 -14.44
CA ILE A 134 -17.36 -8.36 -14.39
C ILE A 134 -18.49 -7.47 -14.92
N PHE A 135 -19.11 -7.84 -16.04
CA PHE A 135 -20.09 -7.02 -16.75
C PHE A 135 -21.54 -7.27 -16.33
N THR A 136 -21.75 -7.80 -15.13
CA THR A 136 -23.06 -8.06 -14.51
C THR A 136 -23.88 -9.19 -15.16
N ASP A 137 -23.76 -9.41 -16.47
CA ASP A 137 -24.39 -10.52 -17.20
C ASP A 137 -23.58 -10.93 -18.44
N ASP A 138 -23.83 -12.16 -18.91
CA ASP A 138 -23.13 -12.77 -20.04
C ASP A 138 -23.47 -12.12 -21.39
N GLN A 139 -24.66 -11.52 -21.52
CA GLN A 139 -25.08 -10.86 -22.77
C GLN A 139 -24.28 -9.56 -22.98
N MET A 140 -24.11 -8.77 -21.93
CA MET A 140 -23.32 -7.54 -21.93
C MET A 140 -21.84 -7.85 -22.18
N ALA A 141 -21.31 -8.88 -21.53
CA ALA A 141 -19.95 -9.34 -21.76
C ALA A 141 -19.72 -9.75 -23.23
N ALA A 142 -20.61 -10.58 -23.80
CA ALA A 142 -20.53 -10.98 -25.20
C ALA A 142 -20.59 -9.77 -26.15
N ALA A 143 -21.49 -8.81 -25.88
CA ALA A 143 -21.64 -7.60 -26.67
C ALA A 143 -20.40 -6.68 -26.62
N ILE A 144 -19.68 -6.63 -25.51
CA ILE A 144 -18.39 -5.92 -25.41
C ILE A 144 -17.30 -6.66 -26.17
N ILE A 145 -17.19 -7.97 -25.96
CA ILE A 145 -16.17 -8.80 -26.60
C ILE A 145 -16.29 -8.69 -28.11
N ASP A 146 -17.52 -8.78 -28.64
CA ASP A 146 -17.80 -8.60 -30.06
C ASP A 146 -17.29 -7.26 -30.60
N ARG A 147 -17.62 -6.16 -29.92
CA ARG A 147 -17.17 -4.80 -30.30
C ARG A 147 -15.64 -4.63 -30.23
N LEU A 148 -14.99 -5.23 -29.23
CA LEU A 148 -13.54 -5.16 -29.08
C LEU A 148 -12.82 -6.05 -30.10
N ALA A 149 -13.35 -7.23 -30.40
CA ALA A 149 -12.74 -8.17 -31.33
C ALA A 149 -12.90 -7.75 -32.79
N HIS A 150 -14.00 -7.05 -33.14
CA HIS A 150 -14.27 -6.65 -34.51
C HIS A 150 -13.19 -5.73 -35.12
N HIS A 151 -12.64 -4.81 -34.32
CA HIS A 151 -11.61 -3.86 -34.77
C HIS A 151 -10.36 -3.81 -33.88
N GLY A 152 -10.27 -4.69 -32.88
CA GLY A 152 -9.15 -4.72 -31.94
C GLY A 152 -8.16 -5.84 -32.25
N HIS A 153 -6.93 -5.67 -31.75
CA HIS A 153 -5.92 -6.71 -31.73
C HIS A 153 -5.81 -7.28 -30.32
N ILE A 154 -5.98 -8.60 -30.18
CA ILE A 154 -5.80 -9.30 -28.91
C ILE A 154 -4.35 -9.73 -28.81
N VAL A 155 -3.62 -9.17 -27.84
CA VAL A 155 -2.26 -9.58 -27.51
C VAL A 155 -2.32 -10.40 -26.23
N LEU A 156 -2.08 -11.71 -26.36
CA LEU A 156 -2.00 -12.61 -25.22
C LEU A 156 -0.59 -12.55 -24.63
N PHE A 157 -0.50 -12.21 -23.34
CA PHE A 157 0.77 -12.21 -22.62
C PHE A 157 0.89 -13.49 -21.80
N GLU A 158 1.72 -14.42 -22.28
CA GLU A 158 2.06 -15.65 -21.56
C GLU A 158 3.46 -15.53 -20.94
N GLY A 159 3.61 -15.93 -19.68
CA GLY A 159 4.90 -15.95 -19.00
C GLY A 159 4.83 -15.67 -17.51
N GLU A 160 5.94 -15.91 -16.82
CA GLU A 160 6.05 -15.63 -15.39
C GLU A 160 5.98 -14.13 -15.11
N SER A 161 5.34 -13.77 -14.00
CA SER A 161 5.23 -12.38 -13.54
C SER A 161 6.61 -11.71 -13.50
N TYR A 162 6.74 -10.61 -14.25
CA TYR A 162 7.95 -9.78 -14.25
C TYR A 162 8.34 -9.35 -12.82
N ARG A 163 7.34 -9.07 -11.97
CA ARG A 163 7.57 -8.70 -10.56
C ARG A 163 8.17 -9.86 -9.77
N MET A 164 7.74 -11.09 -10.03
CA MET A 164 8.26 -12.28 -9.35
C MET A 164 9.70 -12.57 -9.76
N LYS A 165 10.01 -12.46 -11.06
CA LYS A 165 11.39 -12.53 -11.56
C LYS A 165 12.29 -11.50 -10.90
N HIS A 166 11.87 -10.24 -10.83
CA HIS A 166 12.66 -9.17 -10.21
C HIS A 166 12.76 -9.27 -8.68
N ALA A 167 11.74 -9.79 -7.98
CA ALA A 167 11.81 -10.05 -6.55
C ALA A 167 12.80 -11.17 -6.23
N LEU A 168 12.77 -12.26 -7.01
CA LEU A 168 13.72 -13.36 -6.89
C LEU A 168 15.15 -12.95 -7.25
N MET A 169 15.32 -12.04 -8.23
CA MET A 169 16.63 -11.48 -8.57
C MET A 169 17.22 -10.66 -7.41
N ARG A 170 16.44 -9.77 -6.78
CA ARG A 170 16.90 -9.00 -5.61
C ARG A 170 17.29 -9.90 -4.43
N GLN A 171 16.51 -10.94 -4.16
CA GLN A 171 16.81 -11.88 -3.07
C GLN A 171 18.10 -12.69 -3.31
N ARG A 172 18.41 -13.01 -4.58
CA ARG A 172 19.67 -13.66 -4.97
C ARG A 172 20.88 -12.72 -4.91
N GLU A 173 20.70 -11.43 -5.13
CA GLU A 173 21.75 -10.42 -5.01
C GLU A 173 22.07 -10.11 -3.54
N GLU A 174 21.07 -10.05 -2.67
CA GLU A 174 21.24 -9.86 -1.22
C GLU A 174 21.96 -11.04 -0.56
N GLN A 175 21.76 -12.28 -1.04
CA GLN A 175 22.50 -13.47 -0.57
C GLN A 175 23.96 -13.55 -1.03
N LYS A 176 24.38 -12.69 -1.97
CA LYS A 176 25.76 -12.65 -2.48
C LYS A 176 26.67 -11.63 -1.79
N LEU A 177 26.15 -10.79 -0.88
CA LEU A 177 27.02 -9.95 -0.07
C LEU A 177 27.63 -10.80 1.07
N PRO A 178 28.96 -10.99 1.12
CA PRO A 178 29.59 -11.58 2.29
C PRO A 178 29.42 -10.62 3.46
N THR A 179 28.73 -11.06 4.50
CA THR A 179 28.75 -10.41 5.82
C THR A 179 30.21 -10.38 6.29
N SER A 180 30.85 -9.22 6.20
CA SER A 180 32.12 -8.91 6.87
C SER A 180 31.83 -8.31 8.23
#